data_AF-X0Z2I1-F1
#
_entry.id   AF-X0Z2I1-F1
#
_cell.length_a   1.000
_cell.length_b   1.000
_cell.length_c   1.000
_cell.angle_alpha   90.00
_cell.angle_beta   90.00
_cell.angle_gamma   90.00
#
_symmetry.space_group_name_H-M   'P 1'
#
loop_
_entity.id
_entity.type
_entity.pdbx_description
1 polymer ?
#
loop_
_entity_poly.entity_id
_entity_poly.type
_entity_poly.pdbx_seq_one_letter_code
_entity_poly.pdbx_strand_id
1 'polypeptide(L)'
;FILEKLKSNYGGNKWWKQGIPEGPKIKADEMWIGEVTRKPYLRHEATQNEIKFEYFGLGELINIVVFGKNWDKVFETVFLSKTNFIRRIKDIGVLRRPAAHKRRYDDQDVLDGKGGLLWNILLLD
;
A
#
# COMPACT_ATOMS: atom_id res chain seq x y z
N PHE A 1 4.88 6.80 5.08
CA PHE A 1 4.56 7.54 3.84
C PHE A 1 3.08 7.52 3.41
N ILE A 2 2.53 6.44 2.82
CA ILE A 2 1.16 6.47 2.22
C ILE A 2 0.10 6.86 3.26
N LEU A 3 0.13 6.23 4.43
CA LEU A 3 -0.79 6.54 5.54
C LEU A 3 -0.70 8.01 5.97
N GLU A 4 0.51 8.55 6.07
CA GLU A 4 0.75 9.95 6.48
C GLU A 4 0.18 10.92 5.45
N LYS A 5 0.40 10.67 4.16
CA LYS A 5 -0.16 11.48 3.07
C LYS A 5 -1.69 11.45 3.07
N LEU A 6 -2.29 10.28 3.30
CA LEU A 6 -3.75 10.15 3.42
C LEU A 6 -4.30 10.89 4.65
N LYS A 7 -3.63 10.76 5.81
CA LYS A 7 -4.00 11.48 7.04
C LYS A 7 -3.89 13.00 6.87
N SER A 8 -2.81 13.47 6.24
CA SER A 8 -2.58 14.89 5.96
C SER A 8 -3.66 15.47 5.05
N ASN A 9 -4.05 14.75 3.99
CA ASN A 9 -5.05 15.25 3.04
C ASN A 9 -6.49 15.17 3.54
N TYR A 10 -6.89 14.06 4.18
CA TYR A 10 -8.30 13.84 4.58
C TYR A 10 -8.60 14.24 6.04
N GLY A 11 -7.58 14.31 6.89
CA GLY A 11 -7.68 14.67 8.30
C GLY A 11 -8.27 13.57 9.21
N GLY A 12 -7.80 13.53 10.47
CA GLY A 12 -8.37 12.72 11.55
C GLY A 12 -8.55 11.24 11.19
N ASN A 13 -9.77 10.71 11.36
CA ASN A 13 -10.15 9.34 10.96
C ASN A 13 -10.89 9.27 9.61
N LYS A 14 -11.00 10.39 8.88
CA LYS A 14 -11.73 10.44 7.60
C LYS A 14 -10.97 9.72 6.48
N TRP A 15 -9.65 9.64 6.57
CA TRP A 15 -8.81 8.94 5.61
C TRP A 15 -9.21 7.47 5.46
N TRP A 16 -9.62 6.79 6.55
CA TRP A 16 -10.09 5.41 6.46
C TRP A 16 -11.34 5.33 5.59
N LYS A 17 -12.32 6.18 5.87
CA LYS A 17 -13.60 6.17 5.15
C LYS A 17 -13.45 6.59 3.69
N GLN A 18 -12.72 7.67 3.41
CA GLN A 18 -12.69 8.31 2.09
C GLN A 18 -11.50 7.88 1.24
N GLY A 19 -10.36 7.60 1.88
CA GLY A 19 -9.09 7.31 1.21
C GLY A 19 -8.83 5.82 0.99
N ILE A 20 -9.59 4.91 1.58
CA ILE A 20 -9.39 3.47 1.40
C ILE A 20 -10.58 2.88 0.61
N PRO A 21 -10.34 2.12 -0.47
CA PRO A 21 -11.40 1.40 -1.18
C PRO A 21 -12.06 0.34 -0.29
N GLU A 22 -13.27 -0.08 -0.64
CA GLU A 22 -14.04 -1.05 0.15
C GLU A 22 -13.37 -2.42 0.26
N GLY A 23 -12.85 -2.96 -0.85
CA GLY A 23 -12.18 -4.27 -0.87
C GLY A 23 -11.06 -4.42 0.17
N PRO A 24 -10.05 -3.52 0.20
CA PRO A 24 -9.02 -3.51 1.23
C PRO A 24 -9.58 -3.41 2.66
N LYS A 25 -10.62 -2.58 2.90
CA LYS A 25 -11.21 -2.46 4.24
C LYS A 25 -11.74 -3.80 4.76
N ILE A 26 -12.54 -4.48 3.94
CA ILE A 26 -13.14 -5.77 4.30
C ILE A 26 -12.04 -6.76 4.72
N LYS A 27 -10.98 -6.87 3.91
CA LYS A 27 -9.87 -7.77 4.20
C LYS A 27 -9.12 -7.41 5.49
N ALA A 28 -8.90 -6.13 5.77
CA ALA A 28 -8.27 -5.71 7.01
C ALA A 28 -9.19 -5.88 8.24
N ASP A 29 -10.50 -5.71 8.07
CA ASP A 29 -11.49 -5.96 9.12
C ASP A 29 -11.54 -7.45 9.47
N GLU A 30 -11.50 -8.36 8.49
CA GLU A 30 -11.40 -9.81 8.71
C GLU A 30 -10.15 -10.20 9.51
N MET A 31 -8.99 -9.65 9.12
CA MET A 31 -7.74 -9.90 9.86
C MET A 31 -7.78 -9.30 11.28
N TRP A 32 -8.38 -8.12 11.44
CA TRP A 32 -8.56 -7.48 12.73
C TRP A 32 -9.45 -8.28 13.66
N ILE A 33 -10.56 -8.85 13.17
CA ILE A 33 -11.44 -9.72 13.95
C ILE A 33 -10.66 -10.93 14.48
N GLY A 34 -9.83 -11.54 13.62
CA GLY A 34 -8.95 -12.64 14.02
C GLY A 34 -7.96 -12.23 15.13
N GLU A 35 -7.36 -11.05 15.03
CA GLU A 35 -6.41 -10.55 16.02
C GLU A 35 -7.10 -10.19 17.36
N VAL A 36 -8.23 -9.50 17.32
CA VAL A 36 -9.02 -9.15 18.52
C VAL A 36 -9.56 -10.39 19.23
N THR A 37 -9.88 -11.46 18.48
CA THR A 37 -10.30 -12.74 19.07
C THR A 37 -9.17 -13.35 19.92
N ARG A 38 -7.92 -13.22 19.45
CA ARG A 38 -6.73 -13.69 20.19
C ARG A 38 -6.30 -12.74 21.30
N LYS A 39 -6.55 -11.44 21.12
CA LYS A 39 -6.14 -10.35 22.02
C LYS A 39 -7.32 -9.41 22.29
N PRO A 40 -8.25 -9.78 23.21
CA PRO A 40 -9.48 -9.02 23.43
C PRO A 40 -9.27 -7.56 23.87
N TYR A 41 -8.14 -7.24 24.51
CA TYR A 41 -7.82 -5.88 24.95
C TYR A 41 -7.66 -4.89 23.77
N LEU A 42 -7.36 -5.37 22.56
CA LEU A 42 -7.23 -4.52 21.37
C LEU A 42 -8.58 -3.94 20.90
N ARG A 43 -9.72 -4.48 21.37
CA ARG A 43 -11.07 -4.09 20.94
C ARG A 43 -11.42 -2.62 21.17
N HIS A 44 -10.71 -1.96 22.09
CA HIS A 44 -10.94 -0.56 22.46
C HIS A 44 -9.78 0.37 22.09
N GLU A 45 -8.80 -0.12 21.32
CA GLU A 45 -7.73 0.71 20.77
C GLU A 45 -8.30 1.92 20.00
N ALA A 46 -7.74 3.11 20.21
CA ALA A 46 -8.14 4.30 19.47
C ALA A 46 -7.56 4.30 18.05
N THR A 47 -6.44 3.60 17.84
CA THR A 47 -5.67 3.55 16.59
C THR A 47 -5.92 2.29 15.76
N GLN A 48 -7.11 1.68 15.89
CA GLN A 48 -7.42 0.42 15.20
C GLN A 48 -7.28 0.51 13.68
N ASN A 49 -7.64 1.65 13.09
CA ASN A 49 -7.57 1.82 11.64
C ASN A 49 -6.12 1.93 11.16
N GLU A 50 -5.24 2.54 11.96
CA GLU A 50 -3.80 2.54 11.73
C GLU A 50 -3.24 1.13 11.79
N ILE A 51 -3.59 0.35 12.82
CA ILE A 51 -3.11 -1.04 12.95
C ILE A 51 -3.62 -1.88 11.78
N LYS A 52 -4.90 -1.71 11.40
CA LYS A 52 -5.48 -2.36 10.23
C LYS A 52 -4.75 -2.00 8.93
N PHE A 53 -4.23 -0.79 8.81
CA PHE A 53 -3.47 -0.36 7.65
C PHE A 53 -2.17 -1.15 7.48
N GLU A 54 -1.57 -1.60 8.58
CA GLU A 54 -0.34 -2.42 8.56
C GLU A 54 -0.56 -3.78 7.92
N TYR A 55 -1.80 -4.25 7.84
CA TYR A 55 -2.14 -5.50 7.16
C TYR A 55 -2.22 -5.38 5.63
N PHE A 56 -2.12 -4.18 5.07
CA PHE A 56 -2.16 -3.99 3.63
C PHE A 56 -0.87 -4.44 2.95
N GLY A 57 -1.01 -5.34 1.99
CA GLY A 57 0.07 -5.74 1.11
C GLY A 57 0.28 -4.72 0.00
N LEU A 58 1.36 -4.93 -0.77
CA LEU A 58 1.72 -4.07 -1.91
C LEU A 58 0.55 -3.90 -2.91
N GLY A 59 -0.22 -4.96 -3.16
CA GLY A 59 -1.38 -4.89 -4.07
C GLY A 59 -2.47 -3.95 -3.57
N GLU A 60 -2.82 -4.06 -2.28
CA GLU A 60 -3.79 -3.18 -1.64
C GLU A 60 -3.30 -1.73 -1.59
N LEU A 61 -2.01 -1.51 -1.31
CA LEU A 61 -1.41 -0.18 -1.29
C LEU A 61 -1.45 0.51 -2.66
N ILE A 62 -1.20 -0.22 -3.75
CA ILE A 62 -1.36 0.32 -5.11
C ILE A 62 -2.80 0.75 -5.33
N ASN A 63 -3.75 -0.14 -5.01
CA ASN A 63 -5.16 0.14 -5.18
C ASN A 63 -5.57 1.39 -4.41
N ILE A 64 -5.09 1.55 -3.17
CA ILE A 64 -5.30 2.74 -2.36
C ILE A 64 -4.72 4.00 -3.03
N VAL A 65 -3.47 3.95 -3.51
CA VAL A 65 -2.82 5.11 -4.15
C VAL A 65 -3.59 5.57 -5.39
N VAL A 66 -4.08 4.64 -6.21
CA VAL A 66 -4.76 4.97 -7.48
C VAL A 66 -6.27 5.19 -7.33
N PHE A 67 -6.82 5.00 -6.12
CA PHE A 67 -8.26 4.99 -5.85
C PHE A 67 -8.90 6.38 -5.90
N GLY A 68 -9.99 6.49 -6.66
CA GLY A 68 -10.82 7.69 -6.69
C GLY A 68 -9.99 8.97 -6.84
N LYS A 69 -10.19 9.91 -5.92
CA LYS A 69 -9.47 11.20 -5.90
C LYS A 69 -8.12 11.15 -5.18
N ASN A 70 -7.69 10.00 -4.66
CA ASN A 70 -6.39 9.90 -3.97
C ASN A 70 -5.25 10.21 -4.91
N TRP A 71 -5.34 9.72 -6.16
CA TRP A 71 -4.32 10.00 -7.15
C TRP A 71 -4.19 11.52 -7.34
N ASP A 72 -5.25 12.15 -7.85
CA ASP A 72 -5.25 13.56 -8.24
C ASP A 72 -4.97 14.50 -7.06
N LYS A 73 -5.42 14.17 -5.84
CA LYS A 73 -5.30 15.06 -4.68
C LYS A 73 -4.08 14.84 -3.82
N VAL A 74 -3.51 13.65 -3.81
CA VAL A 74 -2.52 13.25 -2.79
C VAL A 74 -1.21 12.78 -3.43
N PHE A 75 -1.31 12.00 -4.50
CA PHE A 75 -0.19 11.20 -4.99
C PHE A 75 0.34 11.62 -6.35
N GLU A 76 -0.44 12.38 -7.14
CA GLU A 76 -0.01 12.90 -8.43
C GLU A 76 1.21 13.81 -8.29
N THR A 77 1.22 14.71 -7.30
CA THR A 77 2.37 15.61 -7.07
C THR A 77 3.62 14.89 -6.59
N VAL A 78 3.48 13.67 -6.05
CA VAL A 78 4.59 12.85 -5.57
C VAL A 78 5.15 11.99 -6.70
N PHE A 79 4.27 11.27 -7.42
CA PHE A 79 4.69 10.27 -8.40
C PHE A 79 4.68 10.76 -9.84
N LEU A 80 4.11 11.94 -10.09
CA LEU A 80 4.02 12.69 -11.35
C LEU A 80 3.24 12.01 -12.48
N SER A 81 3.25 10.68 -12.57
CA SER A 81 2.58 9.93 -13.64
C SER A 81 2.00 8.62 -13.13
N LYS A 82 0.68 8.48 -13.30
CA LYS A 82 -0.09 7.29 -12.87
C LYS A 82 0.34 6.04 -13.59
N THR A 83 0.53 6.16 -14.90
CA THR A 83 0.97 5.06 -15.76
C THR A 83 2.37 4.59 -15.36
N ASN A 84 3.29 5.52 -15.11
CA ASN A 84 4.66 5.17 -14.70
C ASN A 84 4.69 4.55 -13.31
N PHE A 85 3.89 5.06 -12.36
CA PHE A 85 3.75 4.45 -11.04
C PHE A 85 3.26 3.01 -11.14
N ILE A 86 2.15 2.76 -11.85
CA ILE A 86 1.59 1.41 -12.01
C ILE A 86 2.60 0.48 -12.67
N ARG A 87 3.31 0.94 -13.71
CA ARG A 87 4.36 0.15 -14.37
C ARG A 87 5.48 -0.23 -13.41
N ARG A 88 6.09 0.75 -12.73
CA ARG A 88 7.20 0.52 -11.79
C ARG A 88 6.82 -0.43 -10.65
N ILE A 89 5.59 -0.36 -10.15
CA ILE A 89 5.15 -1.31 -9.11
C ILE A 89 4.93 -2.71 -9.68
N LYS A 90 4.47 -2.86 -10.93
CA LYS A 90 4.41 -4.18 -11.58
C LYS A 90 5.80 -4.79 -11.70
N ASP A 91 6.80 -4.00 -12.06
CA ASP A 91 8.19 -4.45 -12.19
C ASP A 91 8.73 -4.97 -10.83
N ILE A 92 8.41 -4.30 -9.72
CA ILE A 92 8.70 -4.78 -8.36
C ILE A 92 7.92 -6.05 -8.00
N GLY A 93 6.66 -6.14 -8.43
CA GLY A 93 5.83 -7.33 -8.26
C GLY A 93 6.40 -8.56 -8.98
N VAL A 94 7.03 -8.38 -10.14
CA VAL A 94 7.75 -9.43 -10.88
C VAL A 94 8.94 -9.93 -10.08
N LEU A 95 9.69 -9.08 -9.37
CA LEU A 95 10.76 -9.57 -8.49
C LEU A 95 10.25 -10.35 -7.28
N ARG A 96 9.07 -10.04 -6.77
CA ARG A 96 8.53 -10.65 -5.54
C ARG A 96 7.92 -12.04 -5.77
N ARG A 97 7.43 -12.34 -6.98
CA ARG A 97 6.76 -13.61 -7.32
C ARG A 97 7.70 -14.85 -7.43
N PRO A 98 8.91 -14.76 -8.03
CA PRO A 98 9.85 -15.89 -8.11
C PRO A 98 10.42 -16.31 -6.76
N ALA A 99 10.56 -15.37 -5.81
CA ALA A 99 10.95 -15.68 -4.43
C ALA A 99 9.96 -16.63 -3.73
N ALA A 100 8.68 -16.60 -4.12
CA ALA A 100 7.64 -17.49 -3.60
C ALA A 100 7.49 -18.81 -4.37
N HIS A 101 8.00 -18.92 -5.60
CA HIS A 101 7.74 -20.05 -6.52
C HIS A 101 8.99 -20.73 -7.13
N LYS A 102 10.20 -20.54 -6.59
CA LYS A 102 11.45 -21.20 -7.08
C LYS A 102 11.73 -21.02 -8.58
N ARG A 103 11.45 -19.85 -9.16
CA ARG A 103 11.87 -19.52 -10.55
C ARG A 103 13.17 -18.73 -10.50
N ARG A 104 14.18 -19.08 -11.32
CA ARG A 104 15.42 -18.29 -11.46
C ARG A 104 15.08 -16.95 -12.14
N TYR A 105 15.53 -15.86 -11.54
CA TYR A 105 15.51 -14.52 -12.14
C TYR A 105 16.40 -14.48 -13.37
N ASP A 106 16.00 -13.77 -14.43
CA ASP A 106 16.93 -13.34 -15.47
C ASP A 106 17.53 -11.96 -15.15
N ASP A 107 18.59 -11.58 -15.86
CA ASP A 107 19.31 -10.33 -15.61
C ASP A 107 18.45 -9.08 -15.85
N GLN A 108 17.42 -9.18 -16.70
CA GLN A 108 16.51 -8.09 -17.02
C GLN A 108 15.47 -7.88 -15.91
N ASP A 109 14.95 -8.95 -15.33
CA ASP A 109 14.11 -8.91 -14.13
C ASP A 109 14.84 -8.21 -12.96
N VAL A 110 16.13 -8.54 -12.78
CA VAL A 110 16.97 -7.96 -11.73
C VAL A 110 17.22 -6.47 -11.97
N LEU A 111 17.47 -6.05 -13.21
CA LEU A 111 17.66 -4.65 -13.57
C LEU A 111 16.38 -3.82 -13.40
N ASP A 112 15.25 -4.31 -13.90
CA ASP A 112 13.97 -3.61 -13.84
C ASP A 112 13.49 -3.44 -12.40
N GLY A 113 13.63 -4.47 -11.57
CA GLY A 113 13.21 -4.36 -10.19
C GLY A 113 14.20 -3.62 -9.29
N LYS A 114 15.52 -3.60 -9.59
CA LYS A 114 16.47 -2.67 -8.97
C LYS A 114 16.13 -1.22 -9.32
N GLY A 115 15.74 -0.94 -10.57
CA GLY A 115 15.26 0.38 -11.01
C GLY A 115 13.98 0.81 -10.29
N GLY A 116 13.07 -0.13 -10.05
CA GLY A 116 11.86 0.10 -9.24
C GLY A 116 12.16 0.40 -7.77
N LEU A 117 13.09 -0.33 -7.15
CA LEU A 117 13.50 -0.13 -5.76
C LEU A 117 14.22 1.22 -5.55
N LEU A 118 15.19 1.54 -6.41
CA LEU A 118 15.92 2.82 -6.36
C LEU A 118 14.99 4.03 -6.49
N TRP A 119 13.96 3.92 -7.32
CA TRP A 119 12.96 4.99 -7.46
C TRP A 119 12.08 5.17 -6.22
N ASN A 120 11.76 4.09 -5.50
CA ASN A 120 11.03 4.20 -4.23
C ASN A 120 11.92 4.81 -3.13
N ILE A 121 13.21 4.50 -3.11
CA ILE A 121 14.16 5.09 -2.14
C ILE A 121 14.29 6.61 -2.41
N LEU A 122 14.47 7.02 -3.66
CA LEU A 122 14.59 8.43 -4.05
C LEU A 122 13.32 9.30 -3.85
N LEU A 123 12.16 8.68 -3.67
CA LEU A 123 10.90 9.39 -3.41
C LEU A 123 10.48 9.39 -1.94
N LEU A 124 11.21 8.66 -1.09
CA LEU A 124 10.95 8.52 0.34
C LEU A 124 11.97 9.26 1.22
N ASP A 125 13.04 9.81 0.64
CA ASP A 125 13.90 10.86 1.21
C ASP A 125 13.37 12.26 0.85
#